data_AF-A0A7S4FIF1-F1
#
_entry.id   AF-A0A7S4FIF1-F1
#
_cell.length_a   1.000
_cell.length_b   1.000
_cell.length_c   1.000
_cell.angle_alpha   90.00
_cell.angle_beta   90.00
_cell.angle_gamma   90.00
#
_symmetry.space_group_name_H-M   'P 1'
#
loop_
_entity.id
_entity.type
_entity.pdbx_description
1 polymer ?
#
loop_
_entity_poly.entity_id
_entity_poly.type
_entity_poly.pdbx_seq_one_letter_code
_entity_poly.pdbx_strand_id
1 'polypeptide(L)'
;NSLPRPLYIFGYGSLCWKVTFPFEERCRAHVSGMVRRFWQTSTDHRGTPEAPGLVMTLISNEDVARLEDRHAADPNRRDIRAEKFATDDEMVGVAYRIPDDCVAEEIRKMDIREQGGYSRYVTDLYLHRGGD
;
A
#
# COMPACT_ATOMS: atom_id res chain seq x y z
N ASN A 1 11.46 -3.59 17.45
CA ASN A 1 12.08 -2.80 16.37
C ASN A 1 11.68 -1.35 16.50
N SER A 2 12.66 -0.45 16.52
CA SER A 2 12.43 1.00 16.40
C SER A 2 11.98 1.35 14.98
N LEU A 3 11.10 2.35 14.85
CA LEU A 3 10.69 2.90 13.56
C LEU A 3 11.84 3.74 12.94
N PRO A 4 11.94 3.82 11.60
CA PRO A 4 12.93 4.67 10.95
C PRO A 4 12.71 6.15 11.28
N ARG A 5 13.81 6.91 11.25
CA ARG A 5 13.82 8.37 11.44
C ARG A 5 14.66 9.02 10.34
N PRO A 6 14.15 10.01 9.60
CA PRO A 6 12.77 10.50 9.63
C PRO A 6 11.75 9.43 9.19
N LEU A 7 10.55 9.44 9.78
CA LEU A 7 9.48 8.52 9.40
C LEU A 7 8.65 9.10 8.27
N TYR A 8 8.47 8.31 7.20
CA TYR A 8 7.50 8.57 6.15
C TYR A 8 6.39 7.53 6.17
N ILE A 9 5.14 7.98 5.98
CA ILE A 9 4.00 7.11 5.68
C ILE A 9 3.76 7.14 4.17
N PHE A 10 3.73 5.98 3.54
CA PHE A 10 3.44 5.84 2.12
C PHE A 10 1.95 5.54 1.89
N GLY A 11 1.27 6.46 1.21
CA GLY A 11 -0.11 6.31 0.77
C GLY A 11 -0.18 5.76 -0.65
N TYR A 12 -0.86 4.63 -0.82
CA TYR A 12 -1.10 3.98 -2.13
C TYR A 12 -2.60 3.81 -2.46
N GLY A 13 -3.48 4.12 -1.52
CA GLY A 13 -4.94 4.04 -1.63
C GLY A 13 -5.60 5.30 -1.10
N SER A 14 -6.52 5.16 -0.13
CA SER A 14 -7.28 6.30 0.42
C SER A 14 -6.42 7.44 0.96
N LEU A 15 -5.24 7.13 1.49
CA LEU A 15 -4.27 8.11 1.98
C LEU A 15 -3.75 9.06 0.89
N CYS A 16 -3.87 8.73 -0.40
CA CYS A 16 -3.49 9.64 -1.48
C CYS A 16 -4.37 10.91 -1.51
N TRP A 17 -5.61 10.85 -1.00
CA TRP A 17 -6.56 11.98 -1.00
C TRP A 17 -7.25 12.25 0.35
N LYS A 18 -7.16 11.34 1.33
CA LYS A 18 -7.77 11.48 2.66
C LYS A 18 -6.77 11.20 3.77
N VAL A 19 -6.02 12.23 4.13
CA VAL A 19 -5.05 12.25 5.24
C VAL A 19 -5.71 12.85 6.47
N THR A 20 -5.44 12.27 7.64
CA THR A 20 -6.02 12.69 8.93
C THR A 20 -4.97 12.88 10.03
N PHE A 21 -3.69 12.91 9.65
CA PHE A 21 -2.54 13.05 10.55
C PHE A 21 -1.69 14.27 10.13
N PRO A 22 -0.95 14.89 11.06
CA PRO A 22 -0.01 15.95 10.75
C PRO A 22 1.15 15.43 9.88
N PHE A 23 1.63 16.26 8.95
CA PHE A 23 2.81 15.97 8.14
C PHE A 23 3.61 17.26 7.90
N GLU A 24 4.93 17.14 7.82
CA GLU A 24 5.86 18.25 7.54
C GLU A 24 6.17 18.36 6.04
N GLU A 25 6.09 17.24 5.32
CA GLU A 25 6.36 17.15 3.89
C GLU A 25 5.33 16.23 3.23
N ARG A 26 4.88 16.59 2.03
CA ARG A 26 4.09 15.74 1.13
C ARG A 26 4.73 15.76 -0.24
N CYS A 27 5.14 14.60 -0.74
CA CYS A 27 5.72 14.49 -2.08
C CYS A 27 5.28 13.21 -2.78
N ARG A 28 5.40 13.21 -4.11
CA ARG A 28 5.25 11.98 -4.89
C ARG A 28 6.42 11.06 -4.55
N ALA A 29 6.17 9.76 -4.46
CA ALA A 29 7.20 8.79 -4.16
C ALA A 29 6.84 7.44 -4.78
N HIS A 30 7.79 6.51 -4.79
CA HIS A 30 7.52 5.13 -5.13
C HIS A 30 8.20 4.14 -4.18
N VAL A 31 7.65 2.93 -4.17
CA VAL A 31 8.26 1.74 -3.59
C VAL A 31 8.52 0.73 -4.72
N SER A 32 9.58 -0.07 -4.59
CA SER A 32 9.96 -1.05 -5.61
C SER A 32 9.49 -2.45 -5.23
N GLY A 33 9.26 -3.31 -6.23
CA GLY A 33 8.96 -4.74 -6.02
C GLY A 33 7.59 -5.04 -5.42
N MET A 34 6.71 -4.04 -5.38
CA MET A 34 5.33 -4.18 -4.89
C MET A 34 4.36 -3.74 -5.97
N VAL A 35 3.18 -4.34 -6.00
CA VAL A 35 2.09 -3.94 -6.87
C VAL A 35 0.82 -3.70 -6.09
N ARG A 36 0.00 -2.80 -6.62
CA ARG A 36 -1.31 -2.48 -6.06
C ARG A 36 -2.39 -3.34 -6.69
N ARG A 37 -3.24 -3.95 -5.86
CA ARG A 37 -4.37 -4.78 -6.30
C ARG A 37 -5.60 -4.53 -5.44
N PHE A 38 -6.80 -4.67 -6.01
CA PHE A 38 -8.06 -4.67 -5.26
C PHE A 38 -8.35 -6.07 -4.71
N TRP A 39 -7.46 -6.59 -3.86
CA TRP A 39 -7.50 -7.98 -3.36
C TRP A 39 -7.75 -8.08 -1.86
N GLN A 40 -7.97 -6.95 -1.17
CA GLN A 40 -8.33 -6.95 0.24
C GLN A 40 -9.85 -6.85 0.37
N THR A 41 -10.45 -7.74 1.15
CA THR A 41 -11.87 -7.70 1.47
C THR A 41 -12.17 -6.58 2.45
N SER A 42 -13.24 -5.81 2.22
CA SER A 42 -13.75 -4.81 3.18
C SER A 42 -15.25 -5.03 3.41
N THR A 43 -15.62 -5.19 4.67
CA THR A 43 -17.01 -5.41 5.13
C THR A 43 -17.58 -4.22 5.89
N ASP A 44 -16.78 -3.18 6.10
CA ASP A 44 -17.04 -2.05 7.00
C ASP A 44 -16.96 -0.69 6.30
N HIS A 45 -16.15 -0.56 5.25
CA HIS A 45 -15.95 0.69 4.52
C HIS A 45 -16.51 0.68 3.10
N ARG A 46 -16.36 -0.43 2.37
CA ARG A 46 -16.72 -0.53 0.94
C ARG A 46 -17.57 -1.77 0.60
N GLY A 47 -18.18 -2.37 1.62
CA GLY A 47 -19.13 -3.48 1.49
C GLY A 47 -19.85 -3.71 2.81
N THR A 48 -20.53 -4.85 2.92
CA THR A 48 -21.14 -5.34 4.16
C THR A 48 -20.63 -6.76 4.45
N PRO A 49 -20.89 -7.33 5.64
CA PRO A 49 -20.55 -8.73 5.92
C PRO A 49 -21.17 -9.71 4.92
N GLU A 50 -22.38 -9.44 4.42
CA GLU A 50 -23.12 -10.29 3.48
C GLU A 50 -22.69 -10.07 2.02
N ALA A 51 -22.21 -8.87 1.71
CA ALA A 51 -21.74 -8.48 0.38
C ALA A 51 -20.43 -7.67 0.51
N PRO A 52 -19.30 -8.35 0.76
CA PRO A 52 -18.03 -7.67 0.96
C PRO A 52 -17.55 -6.97 -0.31
N GLY A 53 -17.00 -5.76 -0.13
CA GLY A 53 -16.32 -5.04 -1.19
C GLY A 53 -14.85 -5.42 -1.29
N LEU A 54 -14.21 -4.94 -2.35
CA LEU A 54 -12.77 -5.05 -2.52
C LEU A 54 -12.12 -3.67 -2.38
N VAL A 55 -11.06 -3.60 -1.59
CA VAL A 55 -10.24 -2.41 -1.38
C VAL A 55 -8.79 -2.70 -1.77
N MET A 56 -8.02 -1.62 -1.94
CA MET A 56 -6.64 -1.70 -2.42
C MET A 56 -5.71 -2.28 -1.34
N THR A 57 -4.79 -3.15 -1.75
CA THR A 57 -3.64 -3.59 -0.97
C THR A 57 -2.36 -3.45 -1.79
N LEU A 58 -1.23 -3.34 -1.11
CA LEU A 58 0.09 -3.56 -1.69
C LEU A 58 0.54 -4.98 -1.39
N ILE A 59 0.97 -5.68 -2.44
CA ILE A 59 1.46 -7.04 -2.35
C ILE A 59 2.79 -7.14 -3.09
N SER A 60 3.73 -7.91 -2.58
CA SER A 60 5.02 -8.10 -3.23
C SER A 60 4.85 -8.84 -4.56
N ASN A 61 5.71 -8.56 -5.54
CA ASN A 61 5.72 -9.29 -6.81
C ASN A 61 5.93 -10.81 -6.59
N GLU A 62 6.69 -11.17 -5.56
CA GLU A 62 6.94 -12.55 -5.17
C GLU A 62 5.66 -13.24 -4.67
N ASP A 63 4.87 -12.56 -3.83
CA ASP A 63 3.60 -13.11 -3.32
C ASP A 63 2.54 -13.17 -4.42
N VAL A 64 2.54 -12.22 -5.35
CA VAL A 64 1.69 -12.31 -6.56
C VAL A 64 2.05 -13.53 -7.37
N ALA A 65 3.32 -13.78 -7.68
CA ALA A 65 3.74 -14.96 -8.41
C ALA A 65 3.28 -16.25 -7.69
N ARG A 66 3.52 -16.34 -6.38
CA ARG A 66 3.05 -17.47 -5.55
C ARG A 66 1.53 -17.66 -5.58
N LEU A 67 0.76 -16.57 -5.61
CA LEU A 67 -0.70 -16.62 -5.67
C LEU A 67 -1.19 -17.04 -7.05
N GLU A 68 -0.58 -16.50 -8.10
CA GLU A 68 -0.97 -16.77 -9.48
C GLU A 68 -0.64 -18.19 -9.92
N ASP A 69 0.48 -18.76 -9.46
CA ASP A 69 0.85 -20.16 -9.69
C ASP A 69 -0.22 -21.12 -9.17
N ARG A 70 -0.89 -20.79 -8.05
CA ARG A 70 -2.01 -21.59 -7.52
C ARG A 70 -3.26 -21.54 -8.41
N HIS A 71 -3.41 -20.50 -9.23
CA HIS A 71 -4.55 -20.27 -10.10
C HIS A 71 -4.25 -20.56 -11.58
N ALA A 72 -3.01 -20.87 -11.95
CA ALA A 72 -2.60 -21.22 -13.31
C ALA A 72 -3.24 -22.53 -13.83
N ALA A 73 -3.85 -23.33 -12.95
CA ALA A 73 -4.55 -24.55 -13.29
C ALA A 73 -6.00 -24.34 -13.77
N ASP A 74 -6.54 -23.11 -13.76
CA ASP A 74 -7.90 -22.84 -14.26
C ASP A 74 -7.89 -22.61 -15.79
N PRO A 75 -8.41 -23.55 -16.60
CA PRO A 75 -8.38 -23.46 -18.06
C PRO A 75 -9.30 -22.37 -18.62
N ASN A 76 -10.18 -21.77 -17.81
CA ASN A 76 -11.08 -20.70 -18.23
C ASN A 76 -10.58 -19.30 -17.84
N ARG A 77 -9.39 -19.19 -17.24
CA ARG A 77 -8.82 -17.89 -16.88
C ARG A 77 -8.58 -17.09 -18.16
N ARG A 78 -9.35 -16.02 -18.34
CA ARG A 78 -9.01 -14.99 -19.31
C ARG A 78 -7.80 -14.26 -18.75
N ASP A 79 -6.62 -14.60 -19.27
CA ASP A 79 -5.42 -13.83 -19.01
C ASP A 79 -5.66 -12.40 -19.53
N ILE A 80 -6.12 -11.51 -18.65
CA ILE A 80 -5.97 -10.07 -18.81
C ILE A 80 -4.49 -9.80 -18.57
N ARG A 81 -3.67 -10.34 -19.48
CA ARG A 81 -2.21 -10.28 -19.57
C ARG A 81 -1.51 -9.93 -18.25
N ALA A 82 -1.06 -10.99 -17.58
CA ALA A 82 0.17 -11.09 -16.81
C ALA A 82 1.43 -10.74 -17.65
N GLU A 83 1.29 -9.86 -18.65
CA GLU A 83 2.41 -9.45 -19.47
C GLU A 83 3.15 -8.36 -18.73
N LYS A 84 4.30 -8.77 -18.23
CA LYS A 84 5.34 -7.94 -17.64
C LYS A 84 5.00 -7.48 -16.21
N PHE A 85 5.10 -8.41 -15.27
CA PHE A 85 5.64 -8.11 -13.93
C PHE A 85 7.10 -7.71 -14.06
N ALA A 86 7.36 -6.62 -14.79
CA ALA A 86 8.69 -6.09 -14.98
C ALA A 86 9.26 -5.89 -13.58
N THR A 87 10.44 -6.47 -13.37
CA THR A 87 11.23 -6.45 -12.14
C THR A 87 11.64 -5.04 -11.68
N ASP A 88 11.10 -4.00 -12.32
CA ASP A 88 11.37 -2.57 -12.12
C ASP A 88 10.10 -1.78 -11.74
N ASP A 89 9.01 -2.45 -11.32
CA ASP A 89 7.75 -1.77 -10.99
C ASP A 89 7.93 -0.80 -9.82
N GLU A 90 8.04 0.49 -10.15
CA GLU A 90 7.89 1.62 -9.24
C GLU A 90 6.39 1.80 -8.94
N MET A 91 5.93 1.26 -7.82
CA MET A 91 4.58 1.56 -7.36
C MET A 91 4.54 2.98 -6.83
N VAL A 92 3.98 3.88 -7.63
CA VAL A 92 3.86 5.30 -7.29
C VAL A 92 2.71 5.57 -6.34
N GLY A 93 3.00 6.35 -5.31
CA GLY A 93 2.03 6.87 -4.35
C GLY A 93 2.44 8.24 -3.83
N VAL A 94 2.03 8.54 -2.60
CA VAL A 94 2.33 9.80 -1.92
C VAL A 94 3.04 9.50 -0.60
N ALA A 95 4.17 10.14 -0.37
CA ALA A 95 4.91 10.08 0.88
C ALA A 95 4.55 11.27 1.78
N TYR A 96 4.38 11.00 3.07
CA TYR A 96 4.13 12.00 4.10
C TYR A 96 5.18 11.90 5.21
N ARG A 97 5.99 12.95 5.39
CA ARG A 97 6.95 13.01 6.51
C ARG A 97 6.20 13.33 7.79
N ILE A 98 6.31 12.49 8.81
CA ILE A 98 5.61 12.67 10.08
C ILE A 98 6.52 13.44 11.06
N PRO A 99 6.03 14.51 11.72
CA PRO A 99 6.78 15.24 12.74
C PRO A 99 7.25 14.31 13.85
N ASP A 100 8.49 14.47 14.29
CA ASP A 100 9.13 13.47 15.15
C ASP A 100 8.46 13.29 16.52
N ASP A 101 7.85 14.36 17.03
CA ASP A 101 7.15 14.45 18.31
C ASP A 101 5.80 13.72 18.34
N CYS A 102 5.16 13.52 17.19
CA CYS A 102 3.86 12.88 17.08
C CYS A 102 3.89 11.46 16.49
N VAL A 103 5.05 10.98 16.01
CA VAL A 103 5.20 9.64 15.37
C VAL A 103 4.53 8.51 16.15
N ALA A 104 4.77 8.43 17.47
CA ALA A 104 4.23 7.33 18.28
C ALA A 104 2.70 7.38 18.42
N GLU A 105 2.10 8.56 18.39
CA GLU A 105 0.66 8.73 18.43
C GLU A 105 0.03 8.41 17.08
N GLU A 106 0.57 8.96 16.00
CA GLU A 106 0.01 8.80 14.66
C GLU A 106 0.11 7.36 14.15
N ILE A 107 1.18 6.65 14.48
CA ILE A 107 1.27 5.21 14.18
C ILE A 107 0.19 4.40 14.90
N ARG A 108 -0.12 4.72 16.16
CA ARG A 108 -1.22 4.04 16.90
C ARG A 108 -2.57 4.31 16.26
N LYS A 109 -2.83 5.55 15.81
CA LYS A 109 -4.06 5.90 15.09
C LYS A 109 -4.15 5.17 13.75
N MET A 110 -3.03 5.01 13.04
CA MET A 110 -2.98 4.24 11.78
C MET A 110 -3.19 2.75 11.99
N ASP A 111 -2.62 2.16 13.04
CA ASP A 111 -2.88 0.76 13.40
C ASP A 111 -4.38 0.52 13.66
N ILE A 112 -5.09 1.47 14.27
CA ILE A 112 -6.55 1.39 14.47
C ILE A 112 -7.30 1.56 13.15
N ARG A 113 -6.93 2.56 12.33
CA ARG A 113 -7.59 2.86 11.05
C ARG A 113 -7.55 1.66 10.10
N GLU A 114 -6.43 0.94 10.07
CA GLU A 114 -6.16 -0.12 9.10
C GLU A 114 -6.35 -1.53 9.70
N GLN A 115 -7.02 -1.63 10.86
CA GLN A 115 -7.28 -2.90 11.58
C GLN A 115 -8.05 -3.95 10.76
N GLY A 116 -8.65 -3.57 9.62
CA GLY A 116 -9.36 -4.44 8.68
C GLY A 116 -8.47 -5.41 7.88
N GLY A 117 -7.43 -5.96 8.50
CA GLY A 117 -6.54 -6.97 7.93
C GLY A 117 -5.25 -6.44 7.29
N TYR A 118 -4.90 -5.17 7.48
CA TYR A 118 -3.61 -4.66 7.08
C TYR A 118 -2.57 -4.82 8.18
N SER A 119 -1.32 -5.06 7.78
CA SER A 119 -0.15 -5.04 8.65
C SER A 119 0.81 -3.94 8.23
N ARG A 120 1.58 -3.41 9.18
CA ARG A 120 2.67 -2.48 8.87
C ARG A 120 3.82 -3.20 8.17
N TYR A 121 4.36 -2.56 7.14
CA TYR A 121 5.55 -3.00 6.41
C TYR A 121 6.52 -1.82 6.30
N VAL A 122 7.78 -2.02 6.69
CA VAL A 122 8.83 -1.01 6.59
C VAL A 122 9.71 -1.37 5.40
N THR A 123 9.89 -0.43 4.49
CA THR A 123 10.64 -0.60 3.24
C THR A 123 11.31 0.69 2.84
N ASP A 124 12.25 0.59 1.90
CA ASP A 124 12.83 1.75 1.24
C ASP A 124 11.76 2.50 0.42
N LEU A 125 11.85 3.82 0.49
CA LEU A 125 10.92 4.75 -0.14
C LEU A 125 11.70 5.79 -0.95
N TYR A 126 11.42 5.88 -2.23
CA TYR A 126 12.12 6.76 -3.15
C TYR A 126 11.29 8.01 -3.42
N LEU A 127 11.74 9.15 -2.91
CA LEU A 127 11.03 10.42 -3.02
C LEU A 127 11.28 11.07 -4.39
N HIS A 128 10.21 11.42 -5.11
CA HIS A 128 10.28 12.23 -6.32
C HIS A 128 10.22 13.70 -5.92
N ARG A 129 11.39 14.27 -5.63
CA ARG A 129 11.54 15.71 -5.41
C ARG A 129 11.63 16.38 -6.78
N GLY A 130 10.73 17.33 -7.06
CA GLY A 130 10.81 18.12 -8.29
C GLY A 130 12.12 18.91 -8.31
N GLY A 131 12.85 18.81 -9.43
CA GLY A 131 13.61 19.96 -9.92
C GLY A 131 12.62 21.00 -10.45
N ASP A 132 12.97 22.26 -10.30
CA ASP A 132 12.21 23.46 -10.66
C ASP A 132 11.45 23.39 -12.00
#